data_AF-A0A918GHY7-F1
#
_entry.id   AF-A0A918GHY7-F1
#
_cell.length_a   1.000
_cell.length_b   1.000
_cell.length_c   1.000
_cell.angle_alpha   90.00
_cell.angle_beta   90.00
_cell.angle_gamma   90.00
#
_symmetry.space_group_name_H-M   'P 1'
#
loop_
_entity.id
_entity.type
_entity.pdbx_description
1 polymer ?
#
loop_
_entity_poly.entity_id
_entity_poly.type
_entity_poly.pdbx_seq_one_letter_code
_entity_poly.pdbx_strand_id
1 'polypeptide(L)'
;MGALLRQYRAGSALACEPVDQGLLNRGWRLCTTRGRFFLKHHFDPETATPAAIGRQHRATRRLAGLGVPVAPALPGRDGRTVVVIGGHCYALHPWIEGRHRHGGQLTEAQCGRLGALLGAVHAGLERVMPARGARPRGGPDPAAGVPDAGVSADPADTFALIDDLLGRVRRHRPADSFDALARHRLLERRALLERHAGRRPPRGGAVGWVHGDFHPFNLLYRGDAPAAIVDWDRLGLRPRAEEAVRAAAIFFVRPTGPLDLLRVRAYARAYRRTAGAAPSQLEAAVHRVWWERLNDFWMLRWHYERGDRRADPQFPAASALAVWWTREYDAVCEAFTG
;
A
#
# COMPACT_ATOMS: atom_id res chain seq x y z
N MET A 1 3.10 24.97 15.28
CA MET A 1 1.71 25.04 14.74
C MET A 1 1.37 26.41 14.13
N GLY A 2 1.51 27.54 14.84
CA GLY A 2 1.12 28.86 14.31
C GLY A 2 1.78 29.26 12.98
N ALA A 3 3.07 28.93 12.79
CA ALA A 3 3.78 29.17 11.52
C ALA A 3 3.18 28.39 10.33
N LEU A 4 2.72 27.16 10.56
CA LEU A 4 2.06 26.33 9.55
C LEU A 4 0.71 26.93 9.15
N LEU A 5 -0.16 27.21 10.13
CA LEU A 5 -1.51 27.67 9.87
C LEU A 5 -1.59 29.07 9.24
N ARG A 6 -0.58 29.93 9.45
CA ARG A 6 -0.47 31.20 8.71
C ARG A 6 -0.41 31.01 7.20
N GLN A 7 0.12 29.87 6.73
CA GLN A 7 0.20 29.55 5.31
C GLN A 7 -1.15 29.13 4.72
N TYR A 8 -2.12 28.70 5.53
CA TYR A 8 -3.41 28.20 5.07
C TYR A 8 -4.55 29.17 5.38
N ARG A 9 -5.67 29.04 4.66
CA ARG A 9 -6.93 29.73 4.98
C ARG A 9 -7.76 28.92 5.99
N ALA A 10 -7.09 28.30 6.97
CA ALA A 10 -7.66 27.34 7.92
C ALA A 10 -7.91 27.90 9.33
N GLY A 11 -7.74 29.21 9.56
CA GLY A 11 -7.95 29.81 10.88
C GLY A 11 -6.81 29.51 11.87
N SER A 12 -7.11 29.62 13.17
CA SER A 12 -6.18 29.37 14.27
C SER A 12 -6.42 27.98 14.87
N ALA A 13 -5.36 27.35 15.38
CA ALA A 13 -5.45 26.03 16.03
C ALA A 13 -6.24 26.12 17.34
N LEU A 14 -7.13 25.15 17.55
CA LEU A 14 -7.86 24.92 18.80
C LEU A 14 -7.35 23.66 19.50
N ALA A 15 -7.10 22.58 18.75
CA ALA A 15 -6.54 21.34 19.27
C ALA A 15 -5.75 20.63 18.15
N CYS A 16 -4.73 19.84 18.53
CA CYS A 16 -3.93 19.06 17.61
C CYS A 16 -3.54 17.74 18.27
N GLU A 17 -4.16 16.65 17.83
CA GLU A 17 -4.03 15.34 18.46
C GLU A 17 -3.47 14.33 17.45
N PRO A 18 -2.57 13.43 17.85
CA PRO A 18 -2.10 12.37 16.96
C PRO A 18 -3.27 11.48 16.52
N VAL A 19 -3.16 10.92 15.32
CA VAL A 19 -4.11 9.90 14.82
C VAL A 19 -3.48 8.53 15.00
N ASP A 20 -4.12 7.67 15.79
CA ASP A 20 -3.59 6.35 16.15
C ASP A 20 -3.72 5.31 15.01
N GLN A 21 -4.54 5.59 13.99
CA GLN A 21 -4.80 4.68 12.87
C GLN A 21 -3.95 5.05 11.64
N GLY A 22 -3.17 4.08 11.16
CA GLY A 22 -2.19 4.24 10.09
C GLY A 22 -0.80 3.91 10.61
N LEU A 23 -0.39 2.64 10.48
CA LEU A 23 0.79 2.04 11.10
C LEU A 23 2.08 2.86 10.98
N LEU A 24 2.20 3.68 9.94
CA LEU A 24 3.40 4.41 9.58
C LEU A 24 3.27 5.93 9.54
N ASN A 25 2.05 6.48 9.50
CA ASN A 25 1.87 7.89 9.19
C ASN A 25 1.99 8.77 10.43
N ARG A 26 2.84 9.80 10.34
CA ARG A 26 2.86 10.91 11.30
C ARG A 26 1.76 11.90 10.93
N GLY A 27 0.57 11.64 11.45
CA GLY A 27 -0.64 12.40 11.17
C GLY A 27 -1.28 12.95 12.44
N TRP A 28 -1.86 14.14 12.34
CA TRP A 28 -2.62 14.76 13.43
C TRP A 28 -4.00 15.19 12.97
N ARG A 29 -5.00 15.00 13.83
CA ARG A 29 -6.28 15.69 13.73
C ARG A 29 -6.09 17.11 14.24
N LEU A 30 -6.21 18.07 13.33
CA LEU A 30 -6.09 19.49 13.63
C LEU A 30 -7.47 20.15 13.65
N CYS A 31 -7.94 20.51 14.84
CA CYS A 31 -9.14 21.31 15.03
C CYS A 31 -8.75 22.80 14.99
N THR A 32 -9.50 23.59 14.24
CA THR A 32 -9.26 25.02 14.05
C THR A 32 -10.56 25.81 14.16
N THR A 33 -10.45 27.14 14.22
CA THR A 33 -11.62 28.05 14.13
C THR A 33 -12.36 27.97 12.78
N ARG A 34 -11.87 27.24 11.78
CA ARG A 34 -12.53 27.04 10.48
C ARG A 34 -12.82 25.57 10.16
N GLY A 35 -12.78 24.70 11.15
CA GLY A 35 -13.13 23.28 11.02
C GLY A 35 -11.97 22.32 11.33
N ARG A 36 -12.13 21.08 10.88
CA ARG A 36 -11.21 19.97 11.16
C ARG A 36 -10.41 19.60 9.93
N PHE A 37 -9.14 19.31 10.15
CA PHE A 37 -8.19 18.96 9.11
C PHE A 37 -7.35 17.77 9.55
N PHE A 38 -6.79 17.07 8.56
CA PHE A 38 -5.70 16.12 8.78
C PHE A 38 -4.38 16.81 8.42
N LEU A 39 -3.50 16.97 9.39
CA LEU A 39 -2.14 17.45 9.18
C LEU A 39 -1.22 16.24 8.98
N LYS A 40 -0.61 16.13 7.80
CA LYS A 40 0.37 15.10 7.49
C LYS A 40 1.79 15.66 7.58
N HIS A 41 2.68 14.92 8.24
CA HIS A 41 4.12 15.10 8.14
C HIS A 41 4.68 14.05 7.17
N HIS A 42 5.23 14.50 6.05
CA HIS A 42 5.96 13.64 5.13
C HIS A 42 7.39 13.52 5.63
N PHE A 43 7.78 12.31 6.04
CA PHE A 43 9.08 12.05 6.68
C PHE A 43 9.93 11.01 5.96
N ASP A 44 9.36 10.24 5.02
CA ASP A 44 10.08 9.25 4.24
C ASP A 44 11.05 9.96 3.28
N PRO A 45 12.38 9.83 3.44
CA PRO A 45 13.35 10.55 2.63
C PRO A 45 13.22 10.31 1.12
N GLU A 46 12.72 9.14 0.70
CA GLU A 46 12.58 8.78 -0.72
C GLU A 46 11.40 9.52 -1.37
N THR A 47 10.36 9.82 -0.60
CA THR A 47 9.09 10.38 -1.11
C THR A 47 8.80 11.79 -0.61
N ALA A 48 9.46 12.25 0.45
CA ALA A 48 9.17 13.52 1.14
C ALA A 48 9.82 14.77 0.52
N THR A 49 10.33 14.71 -0.71
CA THR A 49 10.78 15.94 -1.39
C THR A 49 9.57 16.83 -1.73
N PRO A 50 9.65 18.17 -1.55
CA PRO A 50 8.53 19.06 -1.87
C PRO A 50 8.01 18.91 -3.32
N ALA A 51 8.89 18.58 -4.26
CA ALA A 51 8.54 18.35 -5.65
C ALA A 51 7.74 17.04 -5.87
N ALA A 52 8.13 15.95 -5.20
CA ALA A 52 7.43 14.68 -5.26
C ALA A 52 6.04 14.79 -4.62
N ILE A 53 5.96 15.33 -3.40
CA ILE A 53 4.69 15.60 -2.71
C ILE A 53 3.81 16.52 -3.55
N GLY A 54 4.38 17.58 -4.13
CA GLY A 54 3.65 18.49 -5.01
C GLY A 54 3.08 17.82 -6.27
N ARG A 55 3.78 16.86 -6.88
CA ARG A 55 3.23 16.04 -7.99
C ARG A 55 2.05 15.21 -7.51
N GLN A 56 2.21 14.50 -6.40
CA GLN A 56 1.16 13.67 -5.79
C GLN A 56 -0.10 14.50 -5.51
N HIS A 57 0.03 15.69 -4.91
CA HIS A 57 -1.09 16.58 -4.64
C HIS A 57 -1.80 17.07 -5.92
N ARG A 58 -1.05 17.32 -7.00
CA ARG A 58 -1.66 17.65 -8.31
C ARG A 58 -2.42 16.45 -8.88
N ALA A 59 -1.88 15.24 -8.75
CA ALA A 59 -2.51 14.01 -9.20
C ALA A 59 -3.84 13.78 -8.47
N THR A 60 -3.84 13.82 -7.13
CA THR A 60 -5.06 13.62 -6.33
C THR A 60 -6.11 14.69 -6.61
N ARG A 61 -5.72 15.96 -6.77
CA ARG A 61 -6.66 17.02 -7.18
C ARG A 61 -7.31 16.74 -8.53
N ARG A 62 -6.55 16.24 -9.52
CA ARG A 62 -7.09 15.89 -10.84
C ARG A 62 -7.95 14.64 -10.80
N LEU A 63 -7.57 13.62 -10.01
CA LEU A 63 -8.40 12.43 -9.77
C LEU A 63 -9.74 12.77 -9.13
N ALA A 64 -9.76 13.72 -8.18
CA ALA A 64 -11.00 14.24 -7.61
C ALA A 64 -11.92 14.84 -8.69
N GLY A 65 -11.34 15.57 -9.66
CA GLY A 65 -12.06 16.10 -10.82
C GLY A 65 -12.61 15.01 -11.77
N LEU A 66 -12.09 13.78 -11.69
CA LEU A 66 -12.62 12.61 -12.40
C LEU A 66 -13.64 11.81 -11.55
N GLY A 67 -14.00 12.29 -10.36
CA GLY A 67 -14.94 11.63 -9.47
C GLY A 67 -14.34 10.50 -8.61
N VAL A 68 -13.02 10.33 -8.59
CA VAL A 68 -12.37 9.37 -7.69
C VAL A 68 -12.48 9.90 -6.25
N PRO A 69 -12.95 9.10 -5.28
CA PRO A 69 -13.03 9.51 -3.88
C PRO A 69 -11.62 9.63 -3.30
N VAL A 70 -11.08 10.83 -3.25
CA VAL A 70 -9.75 11.14 -2.68
C VAL A 70 -9.84 12.36 -1.76
N ALA A 71 -8.79 12.61 -0.97
CA ALA A 71 -8.69 13.77 -0.09
C ALA A 71 -7.55 14.72 -0.54
N PRO A 72 -7.77 15.60 -1.55
CA PRO A 72 -6.74 16.50 -2.04
C PRO A 72 -6.22 17.44 -0.94
N ALA A 73 -4.92 17.70 -0.93
CA ALA A 73 -4.32 18.67 -0.02
C ALA A 73 -4.86 20.08 -0.28
N LEU A 74 -5.07 20.85 0.78
CA LEU A 74 -5.48 22.25 0.69
C LEU A 74 -4.35 23.09 0.11
N PRO A 75 -4.64 24.03 -0.81
CA PRO A 75 -3.68 25.05 -1.18
C PRO A 75 -3.50 26.05 -0.03
N GLY A 76 -2.26 26.43 0.19
CA GLY A 76 -1.90 27.59 0.99
C GLY A 76 -2.27 28.89 0.28
N ARG A 77 -2.00 30.02 0.94
CA ARG A 77 -2.24 31.38 0.43
C ARG A 77 -1.43 31.69 -0.81
N ASP A 78 -0.27 31.05 -0.97
CA ASP A 78 0.61 31.14 -2.13
C ASP A 78 0.27 30.12 -3.24
N GLY A 79 -0.81 29.34 -3.05
CA GLY A 79 -1.24 28.28 -3.97
C GLY A 79 -0.45 26.97 -3.87
N ARG A 80 0.64 26.91 -3.07
CA ARG A 80 1.38 25.67 -2.83
C ARG A 80 0.65 24.81 -1.82
N THR A 81 0.79 23.49 -1.91
CA THR A 81 0.12 22.54 -1.02
C THR A 81 1.04 21.94 0.04
N VAL A 82 2.33 22.26 -0.02
CA VAL A 82 3.38 21.75 0.88
C VAL A 82 4.03 22.92 1.58
N VAL A 83 4.17 22.81 2.90
CA VAL A 83 4.83 23.80 3.76
C VAL A 83 6.06 23.15 4.38
N VAL A 84 7.21 23.80 4.25
CA VAL A 84 8.48 23.33 4.84
C VAL A 84 8.76 24.13 6.11
N ILE A 85 8.87 23.44 7.25
CA ILE A 85 9.20 24.04 8.55
C ILE A 85 10.30 23.21 9.19
N GLY A 86 11.42 23.85 9.54
CA GLY A 86 12.55 23.17 10.18
C GLY A 86 13.10 22.00 9.36
N GLY A 87 13.10 22.10 8.03
CA GLY A 87 13.53 21.03 7.12
C GLY A 87 12.52 19.90 6.91
N HIS A 88 11.34 19.96 7.53
CA HIS A 88 10.30 18.94 7.42
C HIS A 88 9.13 19.40 6.55
N CYS A 89 8.60 18.49 5.74
CA CYS A 89 7.49 18.75 4.82
C CYS A 89 6.14 18.42 5.47
N TYR A 90 5.23 19.39 5.46
CA TYR A 90 3.88 19.24 5.98
C TYR A 90 2.83 19.55 4.92
N ALA A 91 1.70 18.87 5.01
CA ALA A 91 0.54 19.09 4.16
C ALA A 91 -0.75 19.06 4.98
N LEU A 92 -1.69 19.93 4.64
CA LEU A 92 -3.00 19.97 5.26
C LEU A 92 -4.03 19.36 4.31
N HIS A 93 -4.80 18.39 4.79
CA HIS A 93 -5.87 17.72 4.06
C HIS A 93 -7.21 17.97 4.74
N PRO A 94 -8.34 17.92 4.00
CA PRO A 94 -9.65 17.94 4.63
C PRO A 94 -9.78 16.74 5.58
N TRP A 95 -10.42 16.96 6.73
CA TRP A 95 -10.83 15.84 7.57
C TRP A 95 -11.98 15.09 6.89
N ILE A 96 -11.78 13.79 6.63
CA ILE A 96 -12.81 12.95 6.02
C ILE A 96 -13.50 12.14 7.11
N GLU A 97 -14.79 12.42 7.32
CA GLU A 97 -15.61 11.57 8.19
C GLU A 97 -15.81 10.21 7.55
N GLY A 98 -15.25 9.18 8.20
CA GLY A 98 -15.33 7.79 7.78
C GLY A 98 -14.57 6.87 8.72
N ARG A 99 -14.64 5.56 8.44
CA ARG A 99 -13.91 4.51 9.16
C ARG A 99 -13.23 3.56 8.17
N HIS A 100 -12.15 2.93 8.60
CA HIS A 100 -11.59 1.80 7.86
C HIS A 100 -12.54 0.60 7.91
N ARG A 101 -12.51 -0.22 6.86
CA ARG A 101 -13.20 -1.52 6.83
C ARG A 101 -12.25 -2.58 6.33
N HIS A 102 -12.22 -3.72 7.01
CA HIS A 102 -11.52 -4.91 6.56
C HIS A 102 -12.37 -5.63 5.49
N GLY A 103 -11.74 -6.37 4.57
CA GLY A 103 -12.47 -7.02 3.49
C GLY A 103 -13.47 -8.08 3.96
N GLY A 104 -13.25 -8.69 5.14
CA GLY A 104 -14.23 -9.58 5.78
C GLY A 104 -15.56 -8.90 6.15
N GLN A 105 -15.59 -7.56 6.25
CA GLN A 105 -16.80 -6.78 6.49
C GLN A 105 -17.53 -6.42 5.18
N LEU A 106 -16.97 -6.74 4.02
CA LEU A 106 -17.56 -6.42 2.72
C LEU A 106 -18.43 -7.59 2.23
N THR A 107 -19.60 -7.25 1.69
CA THR A 107 -20.41 -8.19 0.88
C THR A 107 -19.75 -8.47 -0.45
N GLU A 108 -20.16 -9.51 -1.16
CA GLU A 108 -19.63 -9.82 -2.50
C GLU A 108 -19.81 -8.64 -3.48
N ALA A 109 -20.99 -8.02 -3.48
CA ALA A 109 -21.27 -6.83 -4.28
C ALA A 109 -20.36 -5.65 -3.91
N GLN A 110 -20.04 -5.46 -2.62
CA GLN A 110 -19.09 -4.45 -2.16
C GLN A 110 -17.65 -4.77 -2.61
N CYS A 111 -17.26 -6.04 -2.64
CA CYS A 111 -15.96 -6.47 -3.18
C CYS A 111 -15.85 -6.15 -4.67
N GLY A 112 -16.92 -6.37 -5.45
CA GLY A 112 -16.99 -5.93 -6.84
C GLY A 112 -16.83 -4.41 -6.99
N ARG A 113 -17.49 -3.61 -6.15
CA ARG A 113 -17.30 -2.14 -6.16
C ARG A 113 -15.87 -1.72 -5.81
N LEU A 114 -15.21 -2.42 -4.88
CA LEU A 114 -13.82 -2.18 -4.53
C LEU A 114 -12.87 -2.47 -5.72
N GLY A 115 -13.11 -3.56 -6.45
CA GLY A 115 -12.34 -3.89 -7.66
C GLY A 115 -12.52 -2.88 -8.77
N ALA A 116 -13.77 -2.48 -9.03
CA ALA A 116 -14.08 -1.42 -9.99
C ALA A 116 -13.44 -0.08 -9.60
N LEU A 117 -13.44 0.27 -8.30
CA LEU A 117 -12.80 1.48 -7.79
C LEU A 117 -11.29 1.49 -8.11
N LEU A 118 -10.55 0.41 -7.82
CA LEU A 118 -9.13 0.35 -8.15
C LEU A 118 -8.89 0.42 -9.67
N GLY A 119 -9.74 -0.23 -10.48
CA GLY A 119 -9.67 -0.12 -11.93
C GLY A 119 -9.86 1.33 -12.42
N ALA A 120 -10.82 2.05 -11.84
CA ALA A 120 -11.06 3.46 -12.14
C ALA A 120 -9.90 4.36 -11.66
N VAL A 121 -9.27 4.04 -10.52
CA VAL A 121 -8.05 4.71 -10.06
C VAL A 121 -6.93 4.55 -11.08
N HIS A 122 -6.63 3.33 -11.51
CA HIS A 122 -5.59 3.07 -12.51
C HIS A 122 -5.87 3.77 -13.85
N ALA A 123 -7.12 3.74 -14.33
CA ALA A 123 -7.51 4.44 -15.55
C ALA A 123 -7.41 5.98 -15.39
N GLY A 124 -7.84 6.51 -14.25
CA GLY A 124 -7.74 7.93 -13.92
C GLY A 124 -6.29 8.39 -13.82
N LEU A 125 -5.41 7.59 -13.22
CA LEU A 125 -3.99 7.89 -13.08
C LEU A 125 -3.29 8.04 -14.43
N GLU A 126 -3.55 7.15 -15.38
CA GLU A 126 -3.00 7.27 -16.75
C GLU A 126 -3.46 8.57 -17.46
N ARG A 127 -4.63 9.11 -17.11
CA ARG A 127 -5.13 10.38 -17.67
C ARG A 127 -4.51 11.62 -17.02
N VAL A 128 -4.22 11.57 -15.72
CA VAL A 128 -3.83 12.77 -14.94
C VAL A 128 -2.34 12.91 -14.74
N MET A 129 -1.60 11.79 -14.86
CA MET A 129 -0.16 11.73 -14.74
C MET A 129 0.54 11.92 -16.10
N PRO A 130 1.82 12.35 -16.11
CA PRO A 130 2.57 12.48 -17.35
C PRO A 130 2.64 11.17 -18.13
N ALA A 131 2.61 11.28 -19.46
CA ALA A 131 2.83 10.15 -20.35
C ALA A 131 4.19 9.49 -20.07
N ARG A 132 4.24 8.18 -20.25
CA ARG A 132 5.44 7.37 -20.00
C ARG A 132 6.59 7.90 -20.89
N GLY A 133 7.73 8.18 -20.29
CA GLY A 133 8.90 8.75 -20.99
C GLY A 133 8.94 10.28 -21.07
N ALA A 134 7.88 11.00 -20.68
CA ALA A 134 7.93 12.45 -20.54
C ALA A 134 8.76 12.82 -19.30
N ARG A 135 10.08 12.98 -19.47
CA ARG A 135 10.96 13.50 -18.42
C ARG A 135 10.52 14.92 -18.04
N PRO A 136 10.22 15.19 -16.76
CA PRO A 136 10.17 16.58 -16.30
C PRO A 136 11.57 17.19 -16.48
N ARG A 137 11.70 18.30 -17.20
CA ARG A 137 12.96 19.07 -17.23
C ARG A 137 13.27 19.50 -15.78
N GLY A 138 14.36 18.98 -15.21
CA GLY A 138 14.88 19.37 -13.89
C GLY A 138 14.23 18.72 -12.67
N GLY A 139 13.47 17.62 -12.81
CA GLY A 139 12.91 16.87 -11.67
C GLY A 139 13.50 15.46 -11.54
N PRO A 140 13.50 14.84 -10.33
CA PRO A 140 13.89 13.44 -10.19
C PRO A 140 12.99 12.55 -11.05
N ASP A 141 13.59 11.58 -11.72
CA ASP A 141 12.88 10.64 -12.58
C ASP A 141 11.86 9.84 -11.74
N PRO A 142 10.56 9.82 -12.11
CA PRO A 142 9.55 9.05 -11.39
C PRO A 142 9.84 7.54 -11.33
N ALA A 143 10.76 7.03 -12.15
CA ALA A 143 11.31 5.68 -12.06
C ALA A 143 12.61 5.57 -11.24
N ALA A 144 13.36 6.67 -11.02
CA ALA A 144 14.67 6.65 -10.36
C ALA A 144 14.64 6.40 -8.84
N GLY A 145 13.45 6.37 -8.23
CA GLY A 145 13.25 5.94 -6.83
C GLY A 145 12.66 4.54 -6.70
N VAL A 146 12.56 3.76 -7.78
CA VAL A 146 12.04 2.39 -7.73
C VAL A 146 13.16 1.41 -8.11
N PRO A 147 14.14 1.17 -7.22
CA PRO A 147 14.87 -0.08 -7.32
C PRO A 147 13.81 -1.20 -7.33
N ASP A 148 14.01 -2.23 -8.16
CA ASP A 148 13.24 -3.46 -8.13
C ASP A 148 11.84 -3.49 -8.81
N ALA A 149 11.37 -2.42 -9.48
CA ALA A 149 10.10 -2.47 -10.24
C ALA A 149 10.17 -3.50 -11.38
N GLY A 150 9.59 -4.68 -11.16
CA GLY A 150 9.58 -5.77 -12.13
C GLY A 150 10.74 -6.77 -11.97
N VAL A 151 11.66 -6.56 -11.03
CA VAL A 151 12.64 -7.58 -10.65
C VAL A 151 12.02 -8.48 -9.59
N SER A 152 12.32 -9.78 -9.67
CA SER A 152 11.83 -10.76 -8.70
C SER A 152 12.95 -11.10 -7.74
N ALA A 153 12.62 -11.19 -6.44
CA ALA A 153 13.57 -11.52 -5.37
C ALA A 153 14.42 -12.75 -5.72
N ASP A 154 15.70 -12.69 -5.39
CA ASP A 154 16.61 -13.82 -5.56
C ASP A 154 16.50 -14.77 -4.36
N PRO A 155 16.26 -16.08 -4.57
CA PRO A 155 16.24 -17.04 -3.47
C PRO A 155 17.50 -17.02 -2.62
N ALA A 156 18.68 -16.76 -3.22
CA ALA A 156 19.94 -16.73 -2.48
C ALA A 156 19.96 -15.60 -1.42
N ASP A 157 19.56 -14.39 -1.81
CA ASP A 157 19.43 -13.25 -0.91
C ASP A 157 18.40 -13.54 0.20
N THR A 158 17.30 -14.19 -0.18
CA THR A 158 16.25 -14.57 0.75
C THR A 158 16.71 -15.63 1.75
N PHE A 159 17.50 -16.62 1.34
CA PHE A 159 18.07 -17.61 2.25
C PHE A 159 19.02 -16.96 3.27
N ALA A 160 19.87 -16.03 2.81
CA ALA A 160 20.74 -15.27 3.70
C ALA A 160 19.94 -14.45 4.72
N LEU A 161 18.85 -13.80 4.29
CA LEU A 161 17.95 -13.07 5.18
C LEU A 161 17.26 -14.00 6.20
N ILE A 162 16.81 -15.18 5.77
CA ILE A 162 16.21 -16.19 6.66
C ILE A 162 17.21 -16.59 7.75
N ASP A 163 18.48 -16.84 7.39
CA ASP A 163 19.51 -17.23 8.34
C ASP A 163 19.83 -16.11 9.35
N ASP A 164 19.91 -14.85 8.91
CA ASP A 164 20.07 -13.71 9.83
C ASP A 164 18.88 -13.59 10.80
N LEU A 165 17.65 -13.64 10.27
CA LEU A 165 16.42 -13.56 11.08
C LEU A 165 16.34 -14.72 12.07
N LEU A 166 16.68 -15.95 11.68
CA LEU A 166 16.76 -17.10 12.60
C LEU A 166 17.80 -16.86 13.70
N GLY A 167 18.93 -16.23 13.38
CA GLY A 167 19.92 -15.79 14.37
C GLY A 167 19.34 -14.79 15.37
N ARG A 168 18.55 -13.82 14.91
CA ARG A 168 17.89 -12.82 15.77
C ARG A 168 16.83 -13.44 16.67
N VAL A 169 15.97 -14.30 16.13
CA VAL A 169 14.96 -15.06 16.90
C VAL A 169 15.64 -15.85 18.02
N ARG A 170 16.76 -16.53 17.75
CA ARG A 170 17.51 -17.29 18.77
C ARG A 170 18.07 -16.42 19.89
N ARG A 171 18.44 -15.16 19.60
CA ARG A 171 19.04 -14.20 20.55
C ARG A 171 18.01 -13.34 21.30
N HIS A 172 16.79 -13.21 20.79
CA HIS A 172 15.75 -12.36 21.39
C HIS A 172 15.37 -12.84 22.79
N ARG A 173 15.37 -11.92 23.78
CA ARG A 173 15.09 -12.23 25.19
C ARG A 173 14.20 -11.15 25.82
N PRO A 174 13.22 -11.52 26.67
CA PRO A 174 12.76 -12.89 26.91
C PRO A 174 12.13 -13.48 25.63
N ALA A 175 12.33 -14.79 25.41
CA ALA A 175 11.72 -15.46 24.27
C ALA A 175 10.20 -15.55 24.47
N ASP A 176 9.42 -15.24 23.43
CA ASP A 176 7.96 -15.22 23.50
C ASP A 176 7.28 -16.07 22.41
N SER A 177 5.95 -16.04 22.34
CA SER A 177 5.18 -16.79 21.35
C SER A 177 5.36 -16.26 19.93
N PHE A 178 5.75 -14.99 19.76
CA PHE A 178 6.08 -14.42 18.47
C PHE A 178 7.37 -15.06 17.94
N ASP A 179 8.39 -15.22 18.77
CA ASP A 179 9.64 -15.90 18.41
C ASP A 179 9.41 -17.34 17.94
N ALA A 180 8.56 -18.08 18.66
CA ALA A 180 8.22 -19.45 18.31
C ALA A 180 7.56 -19.52 16.91
N LEU A 181 6.60 -18.63 16.64
CA LEU A 181 5.93 -18.54 15.34
C LEU A 181 6.89 -18.08 14.24
N ALA A 182 7.72 -17.08 14.51
CA ALA A 182 8.71 -16.56 13.56
C ALA A 182 9.69 -17.66 13.13
N ARG A 183 10.25 -18.40 14.10
CA ARG A 183 11.12 -19.56 13.81
C ARG A 183 10.43 -20.59 12.95
N HIS A 184 9.21 -20.98 13.30
CA HIS A 184 8.43 -21.96 12.54
C HIS A 184 8.22 -21.51 11.09
N ARG A 185 7.76 -20.27 10.90
CA ARG A 185 7.45 -19.72 9.56
C ARG A 185 8.69 -19.46 8.72
N LEU A 186 9.82 -19.08 9.31
CA LEU A 186 11.10 -18.94 8.61
C LEU A 186 11.58 -20.28 8.04
N LEU A 187 11.54 -21.35 8.84
CA LEU A 187 11.94 -22.69 8.40
C LEU A 187 10.98 -23.25 7.34
N GLU A 188 9.67 -23.07 7.54
CA GLU A 188 8.67 -23.48 6.55
C GLU A 188 8.84 -22.71 5.23
N ARG A 189 9.13 -21.41 5.29
CA ARG A 189 9.36 -20.61 4.09
C ARG A 189 10.63 -21.00 3.36
N ARG A 190 11.71 -21.33 4.08
CA ARG A 190 12.94 -21.87 3.49
C ARG A 190 12.66 -23.13 2.67
N ALA A 191 11.96 -24.11 3.26
CA ALA A 191 11.63 -25.35 2.57
C ALA A 191 10.75 -25.14 1.32
N LEU A 192 9.81 -24.19 1.37
CA LEU A 192 9.01 -23.82 0.20
C LEU A 192 9.85 -23.17 -0.90
N LEU A 193 10.77 -22.27 -0.54
CA LEU A 193 11.67 -21.62 -1.50
C LEU A 193 12.62 -22.62 -2.15
N GLU A 194 13.17 -23.57 -1.39
CA GLU A 194 14.01 -24.66 -1.92
C GLU A 194 13.22 -25.49 -2.95
N ARG A 195 11.99 -25.88 -2.63
CA ARG A 195 11.11 -26.65 -3.54
C ARG A 195 10.73 -25.88 -4.80
N HIS A 196 10.57 -24.56 -4.70
CA HIS A 196 10.01 -23.74 -5.78
C HIS A 196 11.01 -22.77 -6.41
N ALA A 197 12.31 -22.90 -6.13
CA ALA A 197 13.35 -21.99 -6.63
C ALA A 197 13.31 -21.78 -8.16
N GLY A 198 13.05 -22.86 -8.91
CA GLY A 198 12.91 -22.83 -10.37
C GLY A 198 11.66 -22.12 -10.90
N ARG A 199 10.74 -21.70 -10.03
CA ARG A 199 9.52 -20.95 -10.39
C ARG A 199 9.68 -19.43 -10.27
N ARG A 200 10.90 -18.92 -10.08
CA ARG A 200 11.17 -17.48 -10.05
C ARG A 200 10.57 -16.80 -11.30
N PRO A 201 9.71 -15.77 -11.14
CA PRO A 201 9.15 -15.07 -12.29
C PRO A 201 10.25 -14.36 -13.09
N PRO A 202 10.11 -14.27 -14.43
CA PRO A 202 10.99 -13.42 -15.23
C PRO A 202 10.77 -11.95 -14.89
N ARG A 203 11.72 -11.10 -15.28
CA ARG A 203 11.53 -9.64 -15.22
C ARG A 203 10.35 -9.25 -16.10
N GLY A 204 9.43 -8.44 -15.60
CA GLY A 204 8.41 -7.84 -16.44
C GLY A 204 7.03 -7.64 -15.80
N GLY A 205 6.14 -7.11 -16.62
CA GLY A 205 4.77 -6.72 -16.29
C GLY A 205 4.42 -5.41 -17.01
N ALA A 206 3.17 -5.25 -17.45
CA ALA A 206 2.70 -3.98 -17.98
C ALA A 206 2.70 -2.93 -16.85
N VAL A 207 3.75 -2.12 -16.80
CA VAL A 207 3.88 -1.00 -15.85
C VAL A 207 2.80 0.04 -16.14
N GLY A 208 2.45 0.83 -15.14
CA GLY A 208 1.56 1.99 -15.24
C GLY A 208 1.52 2.75 -13.93
N TRP A 209 0.85 3.89 -13.91
CA TRP A 209 0.70 4.65 -12.68
C TRP A 209 -0.23 3.90 -11.72
N VAL A 210 0.25 3.66 -10.50
CA VAL A 210 -0.47 2.96 -9.42
C VAL A 210 -0.51 3.82 -8.16
N HIS A 211 -1.45 3.54 -7.25
CA HIS A 211 -1.43 4.16 -5.93
C HIS A 211 -0.13 3.80 -5.17
N GLY A 212 0.32 2.56 -5.31
CA GLY A 212 1.53 1.99 -4.71
C GLY A 212 1.33 1.42 -3.30
N ASP A 213 0.12 1.51 -2.74
CA ASP A 213 -0.18 1.10 -1.35
C ASP A 213 -1.68 0.94 -1.06
N PHE A 214 -2.44 0.45 -2.06
CA PHE A 214 -3.89 0.37 -1.93
C PHE A 214 -4.33 -0.78 -1.00
N HIS A 215 -4.75 -0.46 0.23
CA HIS A 215 -5.12 -1.45 1.26
C HIS A 215 -6.18 -0.89 2.25
N PRO A 216 -6.78 -1.70 3.14
CA PRO A 216 -7.87 -1.28 4.04
C PRO A 216 -7.60 -0.01 4.87
N PHE A 217 -6.37 0.18 5.36
CA PHE A 217 -6.00 1.37 6.15
C PHE A 217 -5.80 2.64 5.30
N ASN A 218 -5.83 2.54 3.97
CA ASN A 218 -5.74 3.68 3.04
C ASN A 218 -7.09 3.95 2.35
N LEU A 219 -8.15 3.26 2.78
CA LEU A 219 -9.51 3.45 2.28
C LEU A 219 -10.48 3.73 3.44
N LEU A 220 -11.06 4.92 3.42
CA LEU A 220 -12.10 5.34 4.35
C LEU A 220 -13.47 5.06 3.75
N TYR A 221 -14.40 4.59 4.58
CA TYR A 221 -15.79 4.36 4.22
C TYR A 221 -16.73 5.25 5.04
N ARG A 222 -17.78 5.75 4.39
CA ARG A 222 -18.95 6.34 5.03
C ARG A 222 -20.15 5.44 4.76
N GLY A 223 -20.59 4.71 5.79
CA GLY A 223 -21.50 3.58 5.60
C GLY A 223 -20.89 2.52 4.68
N ASP A 224 -21.55 2.28 3.55
CA ASP A 224 -21.15 1.28 2.55
C ASP A 224 -20.45 1.85 1.31
N ALA A 225 -20.24 3.16 1.28
CA ALA A 225 -19.58 3.86 0.18
C ALA A 225 -18.13 4.23 0.54
N PRO A 226 -17.16 3.99 -0.36
CA PRO A 226 -15.83 4.59 -0.28
C PRO A 226 -15.92 6.11 -0.20
N ALA A 227 -15.38 6.68 0.87
CA ALA A 227 -15.38 8.12 1.13
C ALA A 227 -14.09 8.79 0.67
N ALA A 228 -12.93 8.17 0.91
CA ALA A 228 -11.64 8.66 0.43
C ALA A 228 -10.58 7.57 0.38
N ILE A 229 -9.78 7.58 -0.69
CA ILE A 229 -8.48 6.94 -0.79
C ILE A 229 -7.44 7.95 -0.33
N VAL A 230 -6.66 7.58 0.69
CA VAL A 230 -5.66 8.42 1.35
C VAL A 230 -4.27 7.80 1.18
N ASP A 231 -3.24 8.56 1.56
CA ASP A 231 -1.84 8.12 1.55
C ASP A 231 -1.27 7.73 0.18
N TRP A 232 -1.16 8.73 -0.69
CA TRP A 232 -0.63 8.58 -2.05
C TRP A 232 0.90 8.70 -2.13
N ASP A 233 1.62 8.53 -1.03
CA ASP A 233 3.08 8.79 -0.98
C ASP A 233 3.87 7.80 -1.84
N ARG A 234 3.31 6.60 -2.07
CA ARG A 234 3.87 5.56 -2.94
C ARG A 234 3.41 5.65 -4.40
N LEU A 235 2.73 6.73 -4.79
CA LEU A 235 2.29 6.97 -6.17
C LEU A 235 3.48 6.88 -7.13
N GLY A 236 3.43 5.93 -8.06
CA GLY A 236 4.57 5.65 -8.93
C GLY A 236 4.23 4.76 -10.12
N LEU A 237 5.23 4.55 -10.99
CA LEU A 237 5.15 3.61 -12.11
C LEU A 237 5.48 2.20 -11.62
N ARG A 238 4.49 1.30 -11.58
CA ARG A 238 4.66 -0.11 -11.19
C ARG A 238 3.70 -1.02 -11.99
N PRO A 239 3.88 -2.35 -11.96
CA PRO A 239 2.92 -3.26 -12.60
C PRO A 239 1.52 -3.14 -11.98
N ARG A 240 0.53 -2.68 -12.77
CA ARG A 240 -0.82 -2.38 -12.28
C ARG A 240 -1.57 -3.61 -11.77
N ALA A 241 -1.43 -4.73 -12.46
CA ALA A 241 -2.05 -5.99 -12.06
C ALA A 241 -1.50 -6.51 -10.72
N GLU A 242 -0.22 -6.24 -10.40
CA GLU A 242 0.36 -6.62 -9.11
C GLU A 242 -0.20 -5.79 -7.95
N GLU A 243 -0.50 -4.50 -8.13
CA GLU A 243 -1.21 -3.72 -7.11
C GLU A 243 -2.59 -4.32 -6.83
N ALA A 244 -3.33 -4.73 -7.87
CA ALA A 244 -4.65 -5.34 -7.69
C ALA A 244 -4.59 -6.68 -6.93
N VAL A 245 -3.63 -7.54 -7.28
CA VAL A 245 -3.43 -8.82 -6.58
C VAL A 245 -2.98 -8.61 -5.13
N ARG A 246 -2.05 -7.69 -4.88
CA ARG A 246 -1.59 -7.34 -3.53
C ARG A 246 -2.70 -6.77 -2.67
N ALA A 247 -3.50 -5.86 -3.23
CA ALA A 247 -4.65 -5.29 -2.56
C ALA A 247 -5.62 -6.41 -2.13
N ALA A 248 -6.00 -7.30 -3.06
CA ALA A 248 -6.87 -8.43 -2.74
C ALA A 248 -6.27 -9.34 -1.65
N ALA A 249 -4.97 -9.62 -1.70
CA ALA A 249 -4.28 -10.41 -0.67
C ALA A 249 -4.37 -9.76 0.72
N ILE A 250 -4.35 -8.44 0.83
CA ILE A 250 -4.46 -7.73 2.11
C ILE A 250 -5.92 -7.59 2.56
N PHE A 251 -6.84 -7.27 1.63
CA PHE A 251 -8.26 -7.11 1.96
C PHE A 251 -8.91 -8.42 2.38
N PHE A 252 -8.56 -9.53 1.73
CA PHE A 252 -9.33 -10.78 1.80
C PHE A 252 -8.61 -11.93 2.48
N VAL A 253 -7.41 -11.70 3.05
CA VAL A 253 -6.77 -12.68 3.94
C VAL A 253 -7.59 -12.82 5.22
N ARG A 254 -7.90 -14.08 5.57
CA ARG A 254 -8.57 -14.44 6.83
C ARG A 254 -7.55 -14.51 7.96
N PRO A 255 -7.97 -14.39 9.24
CA PRO A 255 -7.05 -14.42 10.38
C PRO A 255 -6.12 -15.65 10.44
N THR A 256 -6.53 -16.77 9.84
CA THR A 256 -5.75 -18.02 9.78
C THR A 256 -4.83 -18.13 8.55
N GLY A 257 -4.86 -17.16 7.62
CA GLY A 257 -4.04 -17.14 6.40
C GLY A 257 -4.75 -17.37 5.06
N PRO A 258 -5.81 -18.19 4.94
CA PRO A 258 -6.49 -18.39 3.66
C PRO A 258 -7.09 -17.12 3.07
N LEU A 259 -7.07 -16.99 1.74
CA LEU A 259 -7.84 -15.96 1.06
C LEU A 259 -9.31 -16.36 0.95
N ASP A 260 -10.20 -15.38 1.09
CA ASP A 260 -11.59 -15.53 0.70
C ASP A 260 -11.74 -15.49 -0.84
N LEU A 261 -11.65 -16.67 -1.48
CA LEU A 261 -11.66 -16.78 -2.93
C LEU A 261 -12.97 -16.30 -3.59
N LEU A 262 -14.12 -16.41 -2.90
CA LEU A 262 -15.39 -15.88 -3.39
C LEU A 262 -15.33 -14.35 -3.53
N ARG A 263 -14.84 -13.67 -2.50
CA ARG A 263 -14.65 -12.21 -2.51
C ARG A 263 -13.57 -11.77 -3.50
N VAL A 264 -12.47 -12.53 -3.59
CA VAL A 264 -11.41 -12.29 -4.58
C VAL A 264 -11.99 -12.35 -5.99
N ARG A 265 -12.81 -13.35 -6.32
CA ARG A 265 -13.43 -13.48 -7.64
C ARG A 265 -14.30 -12.28 -8.01
N ALA A 266 -15.17 -11.84 -7.10
CA ALA A 266 -16.00 -10.65 -7.32
C ALA A 266 -15.18 -9.38 -7.54
N TYR A 267 -14.14 -9.18 -6.71
CA TYR A 267 -13.19 -8.08 -6.84
C TYR A 267 -12.42 -8.12 -8.17
N ALA A 268 -11.79 -9.24 -8.50
CA ALA A 268 -10.93 -9.39 -9.65
C ALA A 268 -11.70 -9.23 -10.97
N ARG A 269 -12.89 -9.81 -11.07
CA ARG A 269 -13.76 -9.68 -12.25
C ARG A 269 -14.15 -8.22 -12.51
N ALA A 270 -14.48 -7.47 -11.46
CA ALA A 270 -14.80 -6.06 -11.58
C ALA A 270 -13.57 -5.22 -11.95
N TYR A 271 -12.42 -5.47 -11.30
CA TYR A 271 -11.16 -4.82 -11.63
C TYR A 271 -10.77 -5.01 -13.09
N ARG A 272 -10.78 -6.25 -13.60
CA ARG A 272 -10.43 -6.56 -15.00
C ARG A 272 -11.28 -5.78 -15.99
N ARG A 273 -12.60 -5.75 -15.78
CA ARG A 273 -13.54 -5.00 -16.64
C ARG A 273 -13.24 -3.50 -16.65
N THR A 274 -13.03 -2.90 -15.49
CA THR A 274 -12.83 -1.44 -15.40
C THR A 274 -11.43 -1.00 -15.82
N ALA A 275 -10.41 -1.80 -15.52
CA ALA A 275 -9.02 -1.50 -15.87
C ALA A 275 -8.64 -1.91 -17.31
N GLY A 276 -9.50 -2.67 -18.00
CA GLY A 276 -9.16 -3.29 -19.29
C GLY A 276 -8.04 -4.32 -19.18
N ALA A 277 -7.94 -5.03 -18.05
CA ALA A 277 -6.88 -5.98 -17.79
C ALA A 277 -7.28 -7.39 -18.25
N ALA A 278 -6.45 -8.01 -19.08
CA ALA A 278 -6.67 -9.38 -19.55
C ALA A 278 -6.44 -10.41 -18.43
N PRO A 279 -7.11 -11.57 -18.45
CA PRO A 279 -6.88 -12.65 -17.50
C PRO A 279 -5.39 -13.04 -17.37
N SER A 280 -4.66 -13.13 -18.48
CA SER A 280 -3.22 -13.46 -18.49
C SER A 280 -2.35 -12.44 -17.75
N GLN A 281 -2.76 -11.16 -17.71
CA GLN A 281 -2.05 -10.13 -16.92
C GLN A 281 -2.25 -10.34 -15.43
N LEU A 282 -3.44 -10.78 -15.01
CA LEU A 282 -3.73 -11.09 -13.61
C LEU A 282 -3.06 -12.40 -13.19
N GLU A 283 -3.03 -13.41 -14.07
CA GLU A 283 -2.30 -14.66 -13.83
C GLU A 283 -0.80 -14.41 -13.60
N ALA A 284 -0.16 -13.62 -14.47
CA ALA A 284 1.24 -13.24 -14.29
C ALA A 284 1.46 -12.46 -12.99
N ALA A 285 0.52 -11.57 -12.62
CA ALA A 285 0.58 -10.84 -11.36
C ALA A 285 0.37 -11.73 -10.13
N VAL A 286 -0.50 -12.75 -10.21
CA VAL A 286 -0.69 -13.77 -9.16
C VAL A 286 0.61 -14.50 -8.91
N HIS A 287 1.28 -14.96 -9.97
CA HIS A 287 2.57 -15.64 -9.85
C HIS A 287 3.65 -14.74 -9.24
N ARG A 288 3.73 -13.47 -9.67
CA ARG A 288 4.72 -12.51 -9.17
C ARG A 288 4.48 -12.11 -7.73
N VAL A 289 3.23 -11.85 -7.33
CA VAL A 289 2.90 -11.51 -5.94
C VAL A 289 3.05 -12.74 -5.05
N TRP A 290 2.69 -13.95 -5.50
CA TRP A 290 2.97 -15.19 -4.77
C TRP A 290 4.47 -15.34 -4.49
N TRP A 291 5.31 -15.17 -5.51
CA TRP A 291 6.76 -15.18 -5.35
C TRP A 291 7.23 -14.13 -4.35
N GLU A 292 6.73 -12.91 -4.45
CA GLU A 292 7.07 -11.85 -3.52
C GLU A 292 6.67 -12.20 -2.08
N ARG A 293 5.45 -12.71 -1.84
CA ARG A 293 5.00 -13.12 -0.50
C ARG A 293 5.83 -14.28 0.06
N LEU A 294 6.42 -15.12 -0.79
CA LEU A 294 7.36 -16.14 -0.35
C LEU A 294 8.71 -15.56 0.10
N ASN A 295 9.10 -14.39 -0.42
CA ASN A 295 10.40 -13.77 -0.16
C ASN A 295 10.31 -12.56 0.80
N ASP A 296 9.10 -12.14 1.19
CA ASP A 296 8.88 -10.93 1.98
C ASP A 296 8.84 -11.20 3.49
N PHE A 297 9.82 -10.64 4.21
CA PHE A 297 9.96 -10.76 5.67
C PHE A 297 9.96 -9.41 6.39
N TRP A 298 9.40 -8.35 5.79
CA TRP A 298 9.46 -7.01 6.36
C TRP A 298 8.97 -6.90 7.80
N MET A 299 7.92 -7.65 8.18
CA MET A 299 7.37 -7.63 9.54
C MET A 299 8.39 -8.15 10.56
N LEU A 300 9.13 -9.20 10.22
CA LEU A 300 10.19 -9.74 11.08
C LEU A 300 11.39 -8.78 11.13
N ARG A 301 11.73 -8.14 10.02
CA ARG A 301 12.77 -7.10 10.01
C ARG A 301 12.40 -5.92 10.90
N TRP A 302 11.16 -5.47 10.87
CA TRP A 302 10.71 -4.40 11.76
C TRP A 302 10.77 -4.80 13.22
N HIS A 303 10.26 -5.99 13.54
CA HIS A 303 10.29 -6.51 14.90
C HIS A 303 11.73 -6.62 15.41
N TYR A 304 12.62 -7.33 14.68
CA TYR A 304 13.96 -7.68 15.19
C TYR A 304 15.07 -6.68 14.86
N GLU A 305 14.99 -5.92 13.76
CA GLU A 305 16.01 -4.93 13.39
C GLU A 305 15.68 -3.53 13.91
N ARG A 306 14.39 -3.19 14.00
CA ARG A 306 13.94 -1.84 14.36
C ARG A 306 13.30 -1.75 15.75
N GLY A 307 12.99 -2.88 16.37
CA GLY A 307 12.22 -2.93 17.62
C GLY A 307 10.79 -2.42 17.46
N ASP A 308 10.26 -2.40 16.23
CA ASP A 308 8.95 -1.85 15.91
C ASP A 308 7.90 -2.97 15.82
N ARG A 309 7.07 -3.06 16.86
CA ARG A 309 6.07 -4.11 17.05
C ARG A 309 4.70 -3.78 16.45
N ARG A 310 4.55 -2.64 15.78
CA ARG A 310 3.24 -2.20 15.23
C ARG A 310 2.67 -3.20 14.21
N ALA A 311 3.52 -3.93 13.51
CA ALA A 311 3.11 -4.93 12.53
C ALA A 311 2.88 -6.33 13.12
N ASP A 312 3.30 -6.61 14.37
CA ASP A 312 3.22 -7.94 14.99
C ASP A 312 1.83 -8.59 14.89
N PRO A 313 0.71 -7.86 15.13
CA PRO A 313 -0.63 -8.46 15.06
C PRO A 313 -1.00 -9.01 13.67
N GLN A 314 -0.35 -8.55 12.60
CA GLN A 314 -0.62 -8.99 11.22
C GLN A 314 0.23 -10.18 10.81
N PHE A 315 1.34 -10.43 11.51
CA PHE A 315 2.31 -11.46 11.15
C PHE A 315 1.72 -12.88 11.06
N PRO A 316 0.84 -13.35 11.97
CA PRO A 316 0.29 -14.70 11.90
C PRO A 316 -0.47 -14.97 10.59
N ALA A 317 -1.39 -14.08 10.22
CA ALA A 317 -2.18 -14.23 8.99
C ALA A 317 -1.31 -14.08 7.74
N ALA A 318 -0.44 -13.06 7.70
CA ALA A 318 0.41 -12.79 6.54
C ALA A 318 1.42 -13.92 6.28
N SER A 319 2.02 -14.48 7.33
CA SER A 319 2.96 -15.59 7.21
C SER A 319 2.27 -16.90 6.82
N ALA A 320 1.07 -17.18 7.34
CA ALA A 320 0.29 -18.34 6.95
C ALA A 320 -0.22 -18.28 5.50
N LEU A 321 -0.56 -17.07 5.02
CA LEU A 321 -1.08 -16.85 3.66
C LEU A 321 -0.19 -17.45 2.58
N ALA A 322 1.12 -17.16 2.58
CA ALA A 322 1.98 -17.64 1.50
C ALA A 322 2.23 -19.17 1.55
N VAL A 323 1.98 -19.82 2.69
CA VAL A 323 1.99 -21.29 2.78
C VAL A 323 0.73 -21.85 2.13
N TRP A 324 -0.42 -21.32 2.54
CA TRP A 324 -1.72 -21.71 2.01
C TRP A 324 -1.82 -21.43 0.49
N TRP A 325 -1.40 -20.25 0.04
CA TRP A 325 -1.38 -19.87 -1.38
C TRP A 325 -0.54 -20.85 -2.19
N THR A 326 0.63 -21.27 -1.69
CA THR A 326 1.46 -22.28 -2.39
C THR A 326 0.72 -23.60 -2.61
N ARG A 327 -0.13 -24.01 -1.66
CA ARG A 327 -0.94 -25.25 -1.77
C ARG A 327 -2.15 -25.06 -2.68
N GLU A 328 -2.82 -23.92 -2.58
CA GLU A 328 -4.03 -23.57 -3.33
C GLU A 328 -3.72 -22.75 -4.60
N TYR A 329 -2.53 -22.89 -5.17
CA TYR A 329 -2.02 -21.99 -6.21
C TYR A 329 -3.00 -21.88 -7.40
N ASP A 330 -3.48 -23.01 -7.89
CA ASP A 330 -4.40 -23.05 -9.04
C ASP A 330 -5.76 -22.41 -8.73
N ALA A 331 -6.30 -22.66 -7.53
CA ALA A 331 -7.55 -22.06 -7.07
C ALA A 331 -7.42 -20.53 -6.90
N VAL A 332 -6.26 -20.05 -6.43
CA VAL A 332 -5.97 -18.61 -6.38
C VAL A 332 -5.90 -18.03 -7.80
N CYS A 333 -5.17 -18.67 -8.71
CA CYS A 333 -5.10 -18.26 -10.12
C CYS A 333 -6.51 -18.15 -10.73
N GLU A 334 -7.34 -19.18 -10.58
CA GLU A 334 -8.72 -19.21 -11.08
C GLU A 334 -9.57 -18.07 -10.50
N ALA A 335 -9.44 -17.79 -9.20
CA ALA A 335 -10.18 -16.69 -8.58
C ALA A 335 -9.82 -15.31 -9.18
N PHE A 336 -8.60 -15.12 -9.67
CA PHE A 336 -8.18 -13.87 -10.31
C PHE A 336 -8.41 -13.81 -11.82
N THR A 337 -8.55 -14.95 -12.51
CA THR A 337 -8.66 -15.03 -13.97
C THR A 337 -10.08 -15.32 -14.45
N GLY A 338 -10.85 -16.09 -13.69
CA GLY A 338 -12.23 -16.50 -13.97
C GLY A 338 -13.29 -15.42 -13.77
#